data_AF-A0A087UFC2-F1
#
_entry.id   AF-A0A087UFC2-F1
#
_cell.length_a   1.000
_cell.length_b   1.000
_cell.length_c   1.000
_cell.angle_alpha   90.00
_cell.angle_beta   90.00
_cell.angle_gamma   90.00
#
_symmetry.space_group_name_H-M   'P 1'
#
loop_
_entity.id
_entity.type
_entity.pdbx_description
1 polymer ?
#
loop_
_entity_poly.entity_id
_entity_poly.type
_entity_poly.pdbx_seq_one_letter_code
_entity_poly.pdbx_strand_id
1 'polypeptide(L)'
;MALYLYLFISLIGFSFSVAWRNFEYCEGTSWINFKENCYLFETKSHKRISFYDAEDYCRSQGAHLLSIHSEEENDFVLNTMSKGRFGDRHWIGLNVLAGDDKPQWSDDSPVDFQKRVPKDFFVNEKCFIIFLEKRGWRPEHCALHYAPICKRPADVTPTPVPPPTTVPPPQGNCPENWIQFDQKCYKYFGAKEEDRVQYKQARDACWALGKNHDLVSIHSIEEQAFLTQNLYKLGTSAWIGMRQVTSDEIGHDLVFGWIDNSRTDFKYWAAGHPPPGTWKYCARLSYETVAKGEWIADYCEISKYGYICQQPSDPNVPPPKPESSKCDAGSLSYRDSCYRYVLKPSTHEEAEKSCQNFGGHLASVVDGFEQAFLFNLLGSYSLSRDQFRFLWNGLKGVQV
;
A
#
# COMPACT_ATOMS: atom_id res chain seq x y z
N MET A 1 10.02 26.65 -90.58
CA MET A 1 9.27 25.70 -91.41
C MET A 1 8.53 24.77 -90.46
N ALA A 2 7.20 24.73 -90.58
CA ALA A 2 6.28 24.10 -89.64
C ALA A 2 6.37 22.58 -89.60
N LEU A 3 5.94 21.96 -88.49
CA LEU A 3 5.05 20.79 -88.50
C LEU A 3 4.31 20.65 -87.15
N TYR A 4 3.00 20.46 -87.27
CA TYR A 4 1.94 20.54 -86.26
C TYR A 4 1.42 19.14 -85.86
N LEU A 5 0.96 19.01 -84.59
CA LEU A 5 -0.14 18.18 -84.02
C LEU A 5 -0.13 16.63 -84.24
N TYR A 6 -0.45 15.73 -83.29
CA TYR A 6 -1.43 15.67 -82.19
C TYR A 6 -0.97 14.63 -81.13
N LEU A 7 -1.34 14.78 -79.85
CA LEU A 7 -2.35 13.95 -79.14
C LEU A 7 -2.24 14.04 -77.59
N PHE A 8 -3.35 14.53 -77.02
CA PHE A 8 -3.97 14.28 -75.71
C PHE A 8 -3.37 14.81 -74.40
N ILE A 9 -4.06 15.86 -73.95
CA ILE A 9 -4.19 16.34 -72.58
C ILE A 9 -4.68 15.21 -71.67
N SER A 10 -3.91 14.91 -70.63
CA SER A 10 -4.41 14.37 -69.37
C SER A 10 -3.84 15.24 -68.26
N LEU A 11 -4.57 16.32 -67.95
CA LEU A 11 -4.43 17.06 -66.71
C LEU A 11 -5.09 16.21 -65.63
N ILE A 12 -4.31 15.39 -64.94
CA ILE A 12 -4.67 14.95 -63.60
C ILE A 12 -3.51 15.36 -62.72
N GLY A 13 -3.65 16.56 -62.14
CA GLY A 13 -2.84 16.95 -61.01
C GLY A 13 -3.00 15.88 -59.94
N PHE A 14 -1.89 15.32 -59.49
CA PHE A 14 -1.88 14.59 -58.24
C PHE A 14 -2.24 15.60 -57.15
N SER A 15 -3.53 15.70 -56.84
CA SER A 15 -3.98 16.18 -55.55
C SER A 15 -3.41 15.19 -54.55
N PHE A 16 -2.35 15.60 -53.85
CA PHE A 16 -2.06 15.04 -52.54
C PHE A 16 -3.24 15.43 -51.65
N SER A 17 -4.34 14.69 -51.75
CA SER A 17 -5.31 14.65 -50.69
C SER A 17 -4.59 13.97 -49.54
N VAL A 18 -4.08 14.78 -48.61
CA VAL A 18 -3.83 14.32 -47.25
C VAL A 18 -5.17 13.78 -46.79
N ALA A 19 -5.35 12.47 -46.89
CA ALA A 19 -6.47 11.81 -46.29
C ALA A 19 -6.26 12.00 -44.79
N TRP A 20 -6.91 13.01 -44.24
CA TRP A 20 -7.23 13.06 -42.82
C TRP A 20 -8.05 11.81 -42.56
N ARG A 21 -7.39 10.69 -42.24
CA ARG A 21 -8.06 9.60 -41.57
C ARG A 21 -8.59 10.23 -40.29
N ASN A 22 -9.91 10.34 -40.19
CA ASN A 22 -10.58 10.54 -38.92
C ASN A 22 -10.14 9.37 -38.04
N PHE A 23 -9.05 9.55 -37.31
CA PHE A 23 -8.67 8.63 -36.25
C PHE A 23 -9.78 8.76 -35.21
N GLU A 24 -10.59 7.71 -35.08
CA GLU A 24 -11.71 7.65 -34.16
C GLU A 24 -11.14 7.59 -32.74
N TYR A 25 -10.96 8.77 -32.15
CA TYR A 25 -9.87 9.05 -31.22
C TYR A 25 -10.04 8.59 -29.78
N CYS A 26 -11.04 7.75 -29.54
CA CYS A 26 -11.22 7.05 -28.29
C CYS A 26 -11.75 5.65 -28.64
N GLU A 27 -10.92 4.80 -29.25
CA GLU A 27 -11.38 3.47 -29.68
C GLU A 27 -11.92 2.65 -28.49
N GLY A 28 -13.19 2.24 -28.61
CA GLY A 28 -13.98 1.52 -27.62
C GLY A 28 -15.28 2.27 -27.30
N THR A 29 -16.43 1.59 -27.41
CA THR A 29 -17.79 2.17 -27.22
C THR A 29 -18.05 2.81 -25.85
N SER A 30 -17.10 2.76 -24.92
CA SER A 30 -17.23 3.23 -23.53
C SER A 30 -16.43 4.50 -23.21
N TRP A 31 -15.52 4.93 -24.08
CA TRP A 31 -14.75 6.15 -23.87
C TRP A 31 -15.49 7.37 -24.44
N ILE A 32 -15.50 8.46 -23.69
CA ILE A 32 -16.13 9.72 -24.05
C ILE A 32 -15.04 10.73 -24.37
N ASN A 33 -15.07 11.32 -25.56
CA ASN A 33 -14.14 12.39 -25.93
C ASN A 33 -14.60 13.72 -25.32
N PHE A 34 -13.64 14.47 -24.77
CA PHE A 34 -13.80 15.89 -24.47
C PHE A 34 -12.48 16.60 -24.71
N LYS A 35 -12.46 17.50 -25.68
CA LYS A 35 -11.25 18.17 -26.18
C LYS A 35 -10.18 17.14 -26.58
N GLU A 36 -8.96 17.33 -26.13
CA GLU A 36 -7.78 16.51 -26.43
C GLU A 36 -7.66 15.26 -25.52
N ASN A 37 -8.73 14.89 -24.82
CA ASN A 37 -8.73 13.77 -23.88
C ASN A 37 -9.90 12.80 -24.07
N CYS A 38 -9.69 11.57 -23.65
CA CYS A 38 -10.69 10.51 -23.55
C CYS A 38 -10.93 10.15 -22.09
N TYR A 39 -12.20 9.95 -21.73
CA TYR A 39 -12.64 9.67 -20.38
C TYR A 39 -13.43 8.36 -20.32
N LEU A 40 -13.11 7.51 -19.35
CA LEU A 40 -13.84 6.27 -19.09
C LEU A 40 -14.53 6.37 -17.73
N PHE A 41 -15.86 6.33 -17.74
CA PHE A 41 -16.68 6.32 -16.54
C PHE A 41 -17.11 4.89 -16.25
N GLU A 42 -16.56 4.29 -15.19
CA GLU A 42 -16.89 2.93 -14.84
C GLU A 42 -18.28 2.82 -14.21
N THR A 43 -19.10 1.90 -14.72
CA THR A 43 -20.51 1.72 -14.30
C THR A 43 -20.75 0.42 -13.55
N LYS A 44 -19.80 -0.52 -13.61
CA LYS A 44 -19.96 -1.84 -13.03
C LYS A 44 -19.83 -1.75 -11.52
N SER A 45 -20.82 -2.28 -10.80
CA SER A 45 -20.81 -2.29 -9.33
C SER A 45 -19.58 -2.98 -8.73
N HIS A 46 -19.09 -4.06 -9.36
CA HIS A 46 -17.87 -4.78 -8.93
C HIS A 46 -16.57 -4.00 -9.20
N LYS A 47 -16.65 -2.81 -9.78
CA LYS A 47 -15.52 -1.91 -10.00
C LYS A 47 -15.54 -0.71 -9.06
N ARG A 48 -16.35 -0.78 -7.99
CA ARG A 48 -16.13 0.03 -6.80
C ARG A 48 -14.98 -0.60 -6.03
N ILE A 49 -13.82 0.04 -6.02
CA ILE A 49 -12.55 -0.51 -5.51
C ILE A 49 -11.77 0.58 -4.76
N SER A 50 -10.70 0.21 -4.06
CA SER A 50 -9.83 1.17 -3.36
C SER A 50 -9.18 2.16 -4.32
N PHE A 51 -8.73 3.32 -3.83
CA PHE A 51 -8.06 4.32 -4.67
C PHE A 51 -6.85 3.74 -5.43
N TYR A 52 -6.03 2.94 -4.76
CA TYR A 52 -4.85 2.34 -5.40
C TYR A 52 -5.24 1.32 -6.47
N ASP A 53 -6.26 0.50 -6.22
CA ASP A 53 -6.76 -0.45 -7.21
C ASP A 53 -7.44 0.25 -8.40
N ALA A 54 -8.06 1.40 -8.14
CA ALA A 54 -8.67 2.28 -9.14
C ALA A 54 -7.61 2.90 -10.07
N GLU A 55 -6.48 3.36 -9.51
CA GLU A 55 -5.34 3.83 -10.30
C GLU A 55 -4.73 2.69 -11.13
N ASP A 56 -4.49 1.51 -10.53
CA ASP A 56 -3.97 0.34 -11.27
C ASP A 56 -4.93 -0.10 -12.37
N TYR A 57 -6.24 -0.02 -12.12
CA TYR A 57 -7.26 -0.27 -13.14
C TYR A 57 -7.13 0.73 -14.30
N CYS A 58 -7.05 2.03 -14.04
CA CYS A 58 -6.89 3.02 -15.11
C CYS A 58 -5.58 2.81 -15.88
N ARG A 59 -4.47 2.50 -15.19
CA ARG A 59 -3.18 2.15 -15.81
C ARG A 59 -3.28 0.95 -16.74
N SER A 60 -4.04 -0.08 -16.33
CA SER A 60 -4.31 -1.24 -17.19
C SER A 60 -5.08 -0.90 -18.48
N GLN A 61 -5.74 0.26 -18.52
CA GLN A 61 -6.44 0.79 -19.70
C GLN A 61 -5.58 1.80 -20.51
N GLY A 62 -4.29 1.95 -20.19
CA GLY A 62 -3.41 2.95 -20.78
C GLY A 62 -3.81 4.39 -20.41
N ALA A 63 -4.29 4.57 -19.18
CA ALA A 63 -4.80 5.82 -18.64
C ALA A 63 -4.35 6.01 -17.19
N HIS A 64 -4.71 7.14 -16.60
CA HIS A 64 -4.60 7.38 -15.15
C HIS A 64 -5.98 7.71 -14.59
N LEU A 65 -6.12 7.76 -13.25
CA LEU A 65 -7.30 8.38 -12.67
C LEU A 65 -7.43 9.84 -13.14
N LEU A 66 -8.68 10.30 -13.21
CA LEU A 66 -9.05 11.62 -13.70
C LEU A 66 -8.27 12.76 -13.03
N SER A 67 -7.47 13.49 -13.81
CA SER A 67 -6.99 14.84 -13.50
C SER A 67 -7.91 15.91 -14.09
N ILE A 68 -8.08 17.03 -13.39
CA ILE A 68 -8.97 18.13 -13.81
C ILE A 68 -8.20 19.45 -13.80
N HIS A 69 -8.13 20.12 -14.95
CA HIS A 69 -7.32 21.33 -15.18
C HIS A 69 -8.14 22.58 -15.52
N SER A 70 -9.47 22.49 -15.48
CA SER A 70 -10.34 23.66 -15.72
C SER A 70 -11.74 23.49 -15.15
N GLU A 71 -12.45 24.61 -14.93
CA GLU A 71 -13.87 24.60 -14.55
C GLU A 71 -14.73 23.92 -15.63
N GLU A 72 -14.39 24.13 -16.91
CA GLU A 72 -15.10 23.54 -18.04
C GLU A 72 -14.98 22.01 -18.07
N GLU A 73 -13.78 21.47 -17.80
CA GLU A 73 -13.56 20.03 -17.67
C GLU A 73 -14.31 19.46 -16.46
N ASN A 74 -14.27 20.16 -15.32
CA ASN A 74 -15.05 19.78 -14.15
C ASN A 74 -16.55 19.70 -14.45
N ASP A 75 -17.11 20.70 -15.12
CA ASP A 75 -18.52 20.74 -15.49
C ASP A 75 -18.87 19.66 -16.53
N PHE A 76 -17.98 19.39 -17.49
CA PHE A 76 -18.14 18.25 -18.41
C PHE A 76 -18.27 16.93 -17.64
N VAL A 77 -17.39 16.68 -16.67
CA VAL A 77 -17.40 15.46 -15.86
C VAL A 77 -18.71 15.35 -15.06
N LEU A 78 -19.10 16.40 -14.34
CA LEU A 78 -20.34 16.42 -13.55
C LEU A 78 -21.59 16.24 -14.43
N ASN A 79 -21.64 16.91 -15.59
CA ASN A 79 -22.77 16.79 -16.51
C ASN A 79 -22.85 15.38 -17.11
N THR A 80 -21.71 14.75 -17.40
CA THR A 80 -21.64 13.37 -17.90
C THR A 80 -22.12 12.39 -16.83
N MET A 81 -21.66 12.54 -15.58
CA MET A 81 -22.15 11.78 -14.44
C MET A 81 -23.67 11.91 -14.28
N SER A 82 -24.23 13.12 -14.38
CA SER A 82 -25.67 13.36 -14.21
C SER A 82 -26.55 12.76 -15.31
N LYS A 83 -26.01 12.66 -16.54
CA LYS A 83 -26.75 12.16 -17.70
C LYS A 83 -26.73 10.64 -17.77
N GLY A 84 -25.71 10.01 -17.21
CA GLY A 84 -25.61 8.55 -17.15
C GLY A 84 -26.00 7.97 -15.80
N ARG A 85 -26.15 6.65 -15.75
CA ARG A 85 -26.42 5.90 -14.52
C ARG A 85 -25.12 5.54 -13.79
N PHE A 86 -24.19 6.50 -13.70
CA PHE A 86 -22.82 6.25 -13.22
C PHE A 86 -22.71 6.23 -11.69
N GLY A 87 -23.73 6.72 -10.97
CA GLY A 87 -23.66 6.89 -9.51
C GLY A 87 -23.13 8.28 -9.13
N ASP A 88 -23.21 8.61 -7.85
CA ASP A 88 -23.03 9.98 -7.37
C ASP A 88 -21.57 10.32 -7.02
N ARG A 89 -20.73 9.30 -6.78
CA ARG A 89 -19.38 9.44 -6.24
C ARG A 89 -18.37 8.56 -6.96
N HIS A 90 -17.27 9.17 -7.40
CA HIS A 90 -16.23 8.51 -8.17
C HIS A 90 -14.84 8.94 -7.74
N TRP A 91 -13.88 8.02 -7.78
CA TRP A 91 -12.47 8.34 -7.60
C TRP A 91 -11.96 9.26 -8.71
N ILE A 92 -11.22 10.28 -8.31
CA ILE A 92 -10.37 11.12 -9.17
C ILE A 92 -8.91 10.97 -8.73
N GLY A 93 -7.96 11.40 -9.54
CA GLY A 93 -6.53 11.20 -9.28
C GLY A 93 -5.93 12.09 -8.19
N LEU A 94 -6.70 13.06 -7.66
CA LEU A 94 -6.22 14.01 -6.67
C LEU A 94 -5.95 13.28 -5.35
N ASN A 95 -4.80 13.54 -4.74
CA ASN A 95 -4.40 12.95 -3.47
C ASN A 95 -3.35 13.82 -2.74
N VAL A 96 -3.11 13.53 -1.46
CA VAL A 96 -2.06 14.14 -0.62
C VAL A 96 -1.12 13.08 -0.02
N LEU A 97 -0.79 12.04 -0.82
CA LEU A 97 -0.05 10.87 -0.33
C LEU A 97 1.47 11.08 -0.22
N ALA A 98 2.05 12.12 -0.84
CA ALA A 98 3.49 12.39 -0.87
C ALA A 98 4.11 12.85 0.47
N GLY A 99 3.31 13.04 1.53
CA GLY A 99 3.79 13.29 2.90
C GLY A 99 4.17 14.74 3.24
N ASP A 100 4.05 15.68 2.31
CA ASP A 100 4.21 17.12 2.55
C ASP A 100 2.87 17.87 2.65
N ASP A 101 1.77 17.12 2.76
CA ASP A 101 0.38 17.58 2.77
C ASP A 101 0.02 18.45 1.55
N LYS A 102 0.76 18.32 0.43
CA LYS A 102 0.44 19.02 -0.81
C LYS A 102 -0.41 18.15 -1.74
N PRO A 103 -1.45 18.73 -2.35
CA PRO A 103 -2.24 18.03 -3.36
C PRO A 103 -1.40 17.76 -4.60
N GLN A 104 -1.60 16.59 -5.19
CA GLN A 104 -0.99 16.14 -6.44
C GLN A 104 -1.97 15.27 -7.22
N TRP A 105 -1.83 15.20 -8.54
CA TRP A 105 -2.54 14.25 -9.39
C TRP A 105 -1.74 12.95 -9.53
N SER A 106 -2.42 11.81 -9.69
CA SER A 106 -1.79 10.49 -9.85
C SER A 106 -1.15 10.27 -11.24
N ASP A 107 -1.42 11.17 -12.19
CA ASP A 107 -0.85 11.20 -13.55
C ASP A 107 0.35 12.17 -13.67
N ASP A 108 0.86 12.66 -12.53
CA ASP A 108 1.96 13.63 -12.42
C ASP A 108 1.71 14.99 -13.12
N SER A 109 0.49 15.27 -13.55
CA SER A 109 0.10 16.57 -14.10
C SER A 109 0.11 17.66 -13.00
N PRO A 110 0.35 18.93 -13.36
CA PRO A 110 0.37 20.02 -12.38
C PRO A 110 -1.02 20.25 -11.78
N VAL A 111 -1.06 20.57 -10.48
CA VAL A 111 -2.28 21.07 -9.82
C VAL A 111 -2.44 22.57 -10.10
N ASP A 112 -2.85 22.88 -11.32
CA ASP A 112 -3.07 24.25 -11.84
C ASP A 112 -4.53 24.73 -11.68
N PHE A 113 -5.46 23.80 -11.53
CA PHE A 113 -6.85 24.02 -11.17
C PHE A 113 -7.22 23.20 -9.94
N GLN A 114 -7.83 23.85 -8.95
CA GLN A 114 -8.37 23.17 -7.78
C GLN A 114 -9.66 23.84 -7.33
N LYS A 115 -10.70 23.05 -7.02
CA LYS A 115 -11.81 23.55 -6.22
C LYS A 115 -11.33 23.74 -4.78
N ARG A 116 -11.87 24.73 -4.06
CA ARG A 116 -11.52 24.95 -2.64
C ARG A 116 -11.88 23.69 -1.84
N VAL A 117 -10.86 22.95 -1.43
CA VAL A 117 -10.94 21.95 -0.37
C VAL A 117 -10.55 22.65 0.93
N PRO A 118 -11.41 22.68 1.97
CA PRO A 118 -11.04 23.30 3.22
C PRO A 118 -9.82 22.58 3.84
N LYS A 119 -8.91 23.35 4.43
CA LYS A 119 -7.62 22.82 4.94
C LYS A 119 -7.77 21.80 6.07
N ASP A 120 -8.92 21.81 6.74
CA ASP A 120 -9.17 21.03 7.95
C ASP A 120 -9.43 19.54 7.65
N PHE A 121 -9.54 19.16 6.37
CA PHE A 121 -9.93 17.81 5.93
C PHE A 121 -8.77 16.86 5.65
N PHE A 122 -7.51 17.30 5.70
CA PHE A 122 -6.35 16.48 5.30
C PHE A 122 -5.81 15.56 6.41
N VAL A 123 -6.41 15.55 7.61
CA VAL A 123 -5.82 14.87 8.77
C VAL A 123 -5.94 13.34 8.67
N ASN A 124 -7.04 12.81 8.12
CA ASN A 124 -7.30 11.37 8.05
C ASN A 124 -7.69 10.86 6.66
N GLU A 125 -8.03 11.74 5.73
CA GLU A 125 -8.49 11.40 4.39
C GLU A 125 -7.50 11.98 3.37
N LYS A 126 -6.87 11.11 2.58
CA LYS A 126 -5.79 11.52 1.66
C LYS A 126 -6.11 11.34 0.17
N CYS A 127 -7.21 10.70 -0.16
CA CYS A 127 -7.65 10.46 -1.54
C CYS A 127 -8.93 11.22 -1.83
N PHE A 128 -9.24 11.52 -3.09
CA PHE A 128 -10.36 12.40 -3.42
C PHE A 128 -11.35 11.75 -4.36
N ILE A 129 -12.63 12.02 -4.08
CA ILE A 129 -13.72 11.74 -4.99
C ILE A 129 -14.25 13.03 -5.61
N ILE A 130 -14.84 12.93 -6.80
CA ILE A 130 -15.80 13.90 -7.29
C ILE A 130 -17.21 13.48 -6.83
N PHE A 131 -17.98 14.44 -6.33
CA PHE A 131 -19.32 14.22 -5.76
C PHE A 131 -20.34 15.07 -6.51
N LEU A 132 -21.24 14.40 -7.24
CA LEU A 132 -22.21 15.07 -8.12
C LEU A 132 -23.23 15.91 -7.34
N GLU A 133 -23.81 15.39 -6.26
CA GLU A 133 -24.78 16.12 -5.43
C GLU A 133 -24.24 17.46 -4.91
N LYS A 134 -22.95 17.50 -4.53
CA LYS A 134 -22.29 18.71 -4.02
C LYS A 134 -21.52 19.48 -5.09
N ARG A 135 -21.53 19.01 -6.35
CA ARG A 135 -20.81 19.58 -7.51
C ARG A 135 -19.34 19.91 -7.21
N GLY A 136 -18.67 19.10 -6.39
CA GLY A 136 -17.36 19.40 -5.83
C GLY A 136 -16.51 18.18 -5.55
N TRP A 137 -15.28 18.42 -5.10
CA TRP A 137 -14.34 17.37 -4.71
C TRP A 137 -14.35 17.21 -3.20
N ARG A 138 -14.25 15.97 -2.75
CA ARG A 138 -14.29 15.63 -1.33
C ARG A 138 -13.18 14.63 -0.99
N PRO A 139 -12.43 14.86 0.10
CA PRO A 139 -11.47 13.88 0.57
C PRO A 139 -12.19 12.70 1.21
N GLU A 140 -11.66 11.51 0.96
CA GLU A 140 -12.10 10.22 1.45
C GLU A 140 -10.89 9.37 1.85
N HIS A 141 -11.16 8.38 2.69
CA HIS A 141 -10.14 7.41 3.07
C HIS A 141 -9.85 6.49 1.87
N CYS A 142 -8.58 6.31 1.53
CA CYS A 142 -8.16 5.62 0.29
C CYS A 142 -8.60 4.15 0.17
N ALA A 143 -8.88 3.49 1.30
CA ALA A 143 -9.40 2.12 1.35
C ALA A 143 -10.91 1.98 1.01
N LEU A 144 -11.67 3.10 0.94
CA LEU A 144 -13.08 3.07 0.57
C LEU A 144 -13.26 2.64 -0.90
N HIS A 145 -14.45 2.14 -1.22
CA HIS A 145 -14.74 1.58 -2.54
C HIS A 145 -15.64 2.52 -3.34
N TYR A 146 -15.07 3.19 -4.34
CA TYR A 146 -15.77 4.03 -5.30
C TYR A 146 -15.40 3.63 -6.74
N ALA A 147 -16.26 3.96 -7.70
CA ALA A 147 -15.97 3.69 -9.11
C ALA A 147 -14.91 4.68 -9.64
N PRO A 148 -13.92 4.24 -10.43
CA PRO A 148 -12.94 5.13 -11.04
C PRO A 148 -13.53 5.92 -12.22
N ILE A 149 -13.00 7.14 -12.42
CA ILE A 149 -13.03 7.80 -13.73
C ILE A 149 -11.58 7.81 -14.25
N CYS A 150 -11.35 7.20 -15.41
CA CYS A 150 -10.03 7.20 -16.03
C CYS A 150 -9.94 8.27 -17.12
N LYS A 151 -8.76 8.87 -17.28
CA LYS A 151 -8.43 9.87 -18.30
C LYS A 151 -7.15 9.50 -19.03
N ARG A 152 -7.15 9.66 -20.35
CA ARG A 152 -5.94 9.59 -21.19
C ARG A 152 -5.99 10.65 -22.30
N PRO A 153 -4.84 11.09 -22.83
CA PRO A 153 -4.84 11.95 -24.01
C PRO A 153 -5.48 11.21 -25.19
N ALA A 154 -6.19 11.94 -26.03
CA ALA A 154 -6.77 11.40 -27.24
C ALA A 154 -5.66 11.09 -28.26
N ASP A 155 -4.51 11.81 -28.19
CA ASP A 155 -3.40 11.75 -29.14
C ASP A 155 -2.47 10.53 -29.14
N VAL A 156 -2.78 9.47 -28.39
CA VAL A 156 -1.81 8.39 -28.17
C VAL A 156 -2.30 7.05 -28.70
N THR A 157 -1.56 6.51 -29.69
CA THR A 157 -1.37 5.06 -29.80
C THR A 157 -0.93 4.58 -28.43
N PRO A 158 -1.51 3.52 -27.82
CA PRO A 158 -1.22 3.15 -26.43
C PRO A 158 0.28 2.89 -26.24
N THR A 159 1.02 3.90 -25.78
CA THR A 159 2.38 3.74 -25.30
C THR A 159 2.27 3.09 -23.93
N PRO A 160 2.99 2.00 -23.67
CA PRO A 160 3.11 1.46 -22.33
C PRO A 160 3.58 2.59 -21.40
N VAL A 161 2.77 2.92 -20.39
CA VAL A 161 3.19 3.84 -19.34
C VAL A 161 4.43 3.21 -18.71
N PRO A 162 5.60 3.87 -18.76
CA PRO A 162 6.81 3.29 -18.19
C PRO A 162 6.55 3.01 -16.70
N PRO A 163 7.02 1.87 -16.17
CA PRO A 163 6.91 1.62 -14.76
C PRO A 163 7.56 2.78 -13.99
N PRO A 164 6.99 3.19 -12.84
CA PRO A 164 7.53 4.29 -12.05
C PRO A 164 9.01 4.04 -11.79
N THR A 165 9.85 5.00 -12.17
CA THR A 165 11.30 4.93 -11.98
C THR A 165 11.59 5.30 -10.53
N THR A 166 11.53 4.33 -9.62
CA THR A 166 11.82 4.57 -8.20
C THR A 166 13.32 4.56 -7.97
N VAL A 167 13.91 5.75 -7.82
CA VAL A 167 15.21 5.86 -7.14
C VAL A 167 14.99 5.37 -5.71
N PRO A 168 15.76 4.40 -5.20
CA PRO A 168 15.61 3.94 -3.83
C PRO A 168 15.77 5.14 -2.90
N PRO A 169 14.87 5.33 -1.92
CA PRO A 169 15.02 6.41 -0.96
C PRO A 169 16.37 6.28 -0.23
N PRO A 170 17.01 7.39 0.13
CA PRO A 170 18.27 7.37 0.85
C PRO A 170 18.12 6.57 2.15
N GLN A 171 19.09 5.69 2.43
CA GLN A 171 19.05 4.82 3.60
C GLN A 171 19.06 5.65 4.89
N GLY A 172 18.12 5.39 5.79
CA GLY A 172 17.98 6.09 7.06
C GLY A 172 18.25 5.20 8.27
N ASN A 173 18.38 5.81 9.45
CA ASN A 173 18.50 5.10 10.73
C ASN A 173 17.39 5.52 11.71
N CYS A 174 17.20 4.71 12.75
CA CYS A 174 16.21 4.96 13.80
C CYS A 174 16.80 5.62 15.06
N PRO A 175 16.03 6.50 15.74
CA PRO A 175 16.44 7.07 17.01
C PRO A 175 16.70 6.02 18.10
N GLU A 176 17.39 6.41 19.16
CA GLU A 176 17.65 5.51 20.29
C GLU A 176 16.35 4.94 20.87
N ASN A 177 16.37 3.65 21.22
CA ASN A 177 15.20 2.89 21.72
C ASN A 177 14.05 2.71 20.72
N TRP A 178 14.30 2.93 19.44
CA TRP A 178 13.43 2.48 18.34
C TRP A 178 14.09 1.32 17.62
N ILE A 179 13.29 0.33 17.24
CA ILE A 179 13.78 -0.80 16.45
C ILE A 179 13.54 -0.53 14.97
N GLN A 180 14.54 -0.84 14.14
CA GLN A 180 14.47 -0.60 12.70
C GLN A 180 14.11 -1.87 11.95
N PHE A 181 13.22 -1.73 10.97
CA PHE A 181 13.03 -2.72 9.90
C PHE A 181 12.85 -1.96 8.59
N ASP A 182 13.70 -2.27 7.63
CA ASP A 182 13.81 -1.54 6.37
C ASP A 182 13.97 -0.02 6.63
N GLN A 183 13.16 0.83 5.99
CA GLN A 183 13.19 2.28 6.08
C GLN A 183 12.21 2.82 7.14
N LYS A 184 11.79 1.99 8.10
CA LYS A 184 10.85 2.32 9.17
C LYS A 184 11.40 2.01 10.56
N CYS A 185 10.93 2.79 11.52
CA CYS A 185 11.25 2.69 12.93
C CYS A 185 10.00 2.39 13.73
N TYR A 186 10.09 1.46 14.67
CA TYR A 186 8.96 1.01 15.48
C TYR A 186 9.25 1.10 16.97
N LYS A 187 8.20 1.36 17.75
CA LYS A 187 8.27 1.36 19.22
C LYS A 187 7.00 0.85 19.85
N TYR A 188 7.16 0.04 20.88
CA TYR A 188 6.08 -0.67 21.57
C TYR A 188 5.82 -0.03 22.93
N PHE A 189 4.55 0.12 23.26
CA PHE A 189 4.08 0.73 24.50
C PHE A 189 2.99 -0.13 25.16
N GLY A 190 2.76 0.07 26.46
CA GLY A 190 1.68 -0.62 27.20
C GLY A 190 2.04 -2.02 27.70
N ALA A 191 3.29 -2.26 28.10
CA ALA A 191 3.72 -3.53 28.68
C ALA A 191 2.98 -3.83 29.99
N LYS A 192 2.85 -2.81 30.85
CA LYS A 192 2.07 -2.88 32.09
C LYS A 192 0.60 -2.65 31.82
N GLU A 193 -0.26 -3.25 32.63
CA GLU A 193 -1.70 -3.19 32.43
C GLU A 193 -2.26 -1.76 32.58
N GLU A 194 -1.72 -0.97 33.50
CA GLU A 194 -2.09 0.43 33.71
C GLU A 194 -1.75 1.35 32.52
N ASP A 195 -0.79 0.95 31.69
CA ASP A 195 -0.35 1.70 30.51
C ASP A 195 -1.13 1.31 29.23
N ARG A 196 -2.04 0.33 29.33
CA ARG A 196 -2.88 -0.12 28.20
C ARG A 196 -4.04 0.83 27.99
N VAL A 197 -4.29 1.18 26.73
CA VAL A 197 -5.21 2.27 26.37
C VAL A 197 -6.17 1.85 25.26
N GLN A 198 -7.25 2.63 25.10
CA GLN A 198 -8.18 2.48 23.98
C GLN A 198 -7.52 2.92 22.67
N TYR A 199 -8.08 2.49 21.54
CA TYR A 199 -7.47 2.71 20.23
C TYR A 199 -7.15 4.18 19.93
N LYS A 200 -8.12 5.08 20.18
CA LYS A 200 -7.94 6.51 19.95
C LYS A 200 -6.79 7.07 20.79
N GLN A 201 -6.74 6.69 22.06
CA GLN A 201 -5.68 7.13 22.98
C GLN A 201 -4.30 6.61 22.56
N ALA A 202 -4.22 5.38 22.05
CA ALA A 202 -2.99 4.84 21.47
C ALA A 202 -2.51 5.66 20.26
N ARG A 203 -3.43 6.03 19.36
CA ARG A 203 -3.11 6.90 18.22
C ARG A 203 -2.66 8.29 18.66
N ASP A 204 -3.41 8.92 19.55
CA ASP A 204 -3.08 10.23 20.11
C ASP A 204 -1.70 10.22 20.79
N ALA A 205 -1.36 9.12 21.47
CA ALA A 205 -0.04 8.91 22.08
C ALA A 205 1.08 8.80 21.04
N CYS A 206 0.86 8.12 19.90
CA CYS A 206 1.83 8.11 18.81
C CYS A 206 2.03 9.50 18.21
N TRP A 207 0.95 10.26 17.95
CA TRP A 207 1.04 11.64 17.46
C TRP A 207 1.79 12.57 18.42
N ALA A 208 1.66 12.35 19.72
CA ALA A 208 2.36 13.14 20.73
C ALA A 208 3.90 12.95 20.71
N LEU A 209 4.41 11.90 20.05
CA LEU A 209 5.86 11.66 19.92
C LEU A 209 6.52 12.61 18.90
N GLY A 210 5.76 13.13 17.93
CA GLY A 210 6.27 14.08 16.95
C GLY A 210 5.61 13.96 15.59
N LYS A 211 6.10 14.77 14.64
CA LYS A 211 5.64 14.72 13.24
C LYS A 211 5.96 13.34 12.63
N ASN A 212 5.09 12.84 11.75
CA ASN A 212 5.24 11.56 11.04
C ASN A 212 5.20 10.30 11.93
N HIS A 213 4.81 10.43 13.20
CA HIS A 213 4.56 9.29 14.07
C HIS A 213 3.08 8.91 13.99
N ASP A 214 2.74 7.64 13.81
CA ASP A 214 1.34 7.16 13.91
C ASP A 214 1.35 5.67 14.31
N LEU A 215 0.20 5.03 14.49
CA LEU A 215 0.16 3.58 14.69
C LEU A 215 0.67 2.85 13.43
N VAL A 216 1.27 1.69 13.65
CA VAL A 216 1.96 0.93 12.60
C VAL A 216 1.06 0.45 11.46
N SER A 217 1.53 0.56 10.22
CA SER A 217 0.97 -0.05 9.02
C SER A 217 1.85 -1.23 8.57
N ILE A 218 1.24 -2.32 8.09
CA ILE A 218 1.95 -3.58 7.77
C ILE A 218 1.68 -3.97 6.32
N HIS A 219 2.74 -4.06 5.50
CA HIS A 219 2.65 -4.25 4.05
C HIS A 219 3.35 -5.50 3.52
N SER A 220 4.03 -6.26 4.38
CA SER A 220 4.68 -7.49 3.96
C SER A 220 4.71 -8.54 5.08
N ILE A 221 4.96 -9.79 4.69
CA ILE A 221 5.10 -10.89 5.65
C ILE A 221 6.38 -10.76 6.48
N GLU A 222 7.44 -10.16 5.94
CA GLU A 222 8.68 -9.86 6.64
C GLU A 222 8.45 -8.79 7.72
N GLU A 223 7.78 -7.68 7.38
CA GLU A 223 7.40 -6.63 8.35
C GLU A 223 6.48 -7.21 9.44
N GLN A 224 5.48 -8.01 9.05
CA GLN A 224 4.59 -8.73 9.95
C GLN A 224 5.36 -9.63 10.92
N ALA A 225 6.30 -10.43 10.41
CA ALA A 225 7.13 -11.30 11.22
C ALA A 225 8.02 -10.47 12.16
N PHE A 226 8.58 -9.35 11.67
CA PHE A 226 9.45 -8.48 12.47
C PHE A 226 8.69 -7.87 13.64
N LEU A 227 7.43 -7.47 13.42
CA LEU A 227 6.59 -6.94 14.47
C LEU A 227 6.16 -8.04 15.47
N THR A 228 5.87 -9.23 14.97
CA THR A 228 5.45 -10.38 15.78
C THR A 228 6.55 -10.84 16.74
N GLN A 229 7.80 -11.02 16.27
CA GLN A 229 8.91 -11.43 17.13
C GLN A 229 9.17 -10.43 18.28
N ASN A 230 8.97 -9.14 18.03
CA ASN A 230 9.20 -8.09 19.02
C ASN A 230 8.02 -7.91 19.97
N LEU A 231 6.81 -8.34 19.57
CA LEU A 231 5.65 -8.41 20.46
C LEU A 231 5.91 -9.32 21.68
N TYR A 232 6.80 -10.32 21.55
CA TYR A 232 7.24 -11.13 22.68
C TYR A 232 7.78 -10.29 23.85
N LYS A 233 8.59 -9.27 23.55
CA LYS A 233 9.16 -8.38 24.59
C LYS A 233 8.09 -7.50 25.25
N LEU A 234 7.02 -7.17 24.54
CA LEU A 234 5.90 -6.42 25.09
C LEU A 234 5.05 -7.28 26.05
N GLY A 235 4.90 -8.58 25.75
CA GLY A 235 4.18 -9.52 26.61
C GLY A 235 2.65 -9.41 26.58
N THR A 236 2.09 -8.63 25.66
CA THR A 236 0.64 -8.43 25.53
C THR A 236 0.25 -8.07 24.08
N SER A 237 -1.03 -8.17 23.76
CA SER A 237 -1.59 -7.76 22.46
C SER A 237 -1.45 -6.24 22.29
N ALA A 238 -1.32 -5.78 21.04
CA ALA A 238 -1.06 -4.37 20.76
C ALA A 238 -1.88 -3.82 19.60
N TRP A 239 -2.44 -2.62 19.74
CA TRP A 239 -3.08 -1.89 18.66
C TRP A 239 -2.11 -1.62 17.50
N ILE A 240 -2.63 -1.77 16.28
CA ILE A 240 -1.96 -1.41 15.03
C ILE A 240 -2.83 -0.40 14.26
N GLY A 241 -2.30 0.23 13.22
CA GLY A 241 -2.97 1.32 12.50
C GLY A 241 -4.14 0.91 11.60
N MET A 242 -4.56 -0.36 11.58
CA MET A 242 -5.70 -0.80 10.78
C MET A 242 -6.99 -0.62 11.56
N ARG A 243 -8.00 -0.02 10.93
CA ARG A 243 -9.34 0.12 11.50
C ARG A 243 -10.42 -0.05 10.45
N GLN A 244 -11.64 -0.29 10.90
CA GLN A 244 -12.80 -0.24 10.04
C GLN A 244 -13.06 1.21 9.62
N VAL A 245 -13.23 1.39 8.31
CA VAL A 245 -13.50 2.65 7.65
C VAL A 245 -14.94 2.64 7.15
N THR A 246 -15.67 3.70 7.42
CA THR A 246 -17.09 3.83 7.06
C THR A 246 -17.27 4.98 6.09
N SER A 247 -17.90 4.70 4.95
CA SER A 247 -18.45 5.72 4.05
C SER A 247 -19.75 6.28 4.64
N ASP A 248 -20.07 7.53 4.36
CA ASP A 248 -21.38 8.15 4.66
C ASP A 248 -22.45 7.78 3.61
N GLU A 249 -22.10 7.07 2.54
CA GLU A 249 -23.10 6.51 1.63
C GLU A 249 -23.88 5.35 2.30
N ILE A 250 -25.15 5.17 1.91
CA ILE A 250 -26.04 4.13 2.48
C ILE A 250 -25.77 2.78 1.80
N GLY A 251 -25.53 1.72 2.60
CA GLY A 251 -25.36 0.34 2.10
C GLY A 251 -23.92 -0.04 1.70
N HIS A 252 -22.92 0.60 2.30
CA HIS A 252 -21.52 0.47 1.89
C HIS A 252 -20.80 -0.71 2.50
N ASP A 253 -19.76 -1.13 1.79
CA ASP A 253 -18.82 -2.15 2.22
C ASP A 253 -18.16 -1.74 3.55
N LEU A 254 -18.21 -2.65 4.51
CA LEU A 254 -17.45 -2.55 5.75
C LEU A 254 -16.01 -2.93 5.43
N VAL A 255 -15.18 -1.92 5.20
CA VAL A 255 -13.80 -2.13 4.76
C VAL A 255 -12.83 -1.76 5.87
N PHE A 256 -11.71 -2.48 5.92
CA PHE A 256 -10.59 -2.14 6.80
C PHE A 256 -9.53 -1.40 6.01
N GLY A 257 -9.01 -0.33 6.60
CA GLY A 257 -7.98 0.51 6.01
C GLY A 257 -6.95 0.96 7.05
N TRP A 258 -5.73 1.20 6.59
CA TRP A 258 -4.68 1.80 7.39
C TRP A 258 -4.93 3.29 7.58
N ILE A 259 -4.81 3.77 8.81
CA ILE A 259 -5.00 5.18 9.18
C ILE A 259 -4.06 6.16 8.47
N ASP A 260 -2.90 5.69 8.01
CA ASP A 260 -1.94 6.49 7.23
C ASP A 260 -2.32 6.60 5.75
N ASN A 261 -3.44 5.97 5.34
CA ASN A 261 -3.97 5.84 3.99
C ASN A 261 -3.07 5.07 3.02
N SER A 262 -2.15 4.26 3.55
CA SER A 262 -1.38 3.31 2.75
C SER A 262 -2.28 2.21 2.16
N ARG A 263 -1.75 1.52 1.14
CA ARG A 263 -2.47 0.46 0.43
C ARG A 263 -2.76 -0.73 1.35
N THR A 264 -3.91 -1.38 1.17
CA THR A 264 -4.31 -2.60 1.88
C THR A 264 -3.94 -3.86 1.09
N ASP A 265 -2.67 -3.94 0.71
CA ASP A 265 -2.05 -4.96 -0.13
C ASP A 265 -1.65 -6.24 0.62
N PHE A 266 -1.45 -6.14 1.93
CA PHE A 266 -1.14 -7.27 2.80
C PHE A 266 -2.21 -7.47 3.87
N LYS A 267 -2.48 -8.74 4.20
CA LYS A 267 -3.46 -9.14 5.21
C LYS A 267 -2.96 -10.34 6.01
N TYR A 268 -3.12 -10.27 7.33
CA TYR A 268 -2.72 -11.36 8.23
C TYR A 268 -3.75 -11.56 9.36
N TRP A 269 -5.04 -11.57 8.98
CA TRP A 269 -6.15 -11.75 9.92
C TRP A 269 -6.18 -13.17 10.50
N ALA A 270 -6.51 -13.25 11.79
CA ALA A 270 -6.83 -14.51 12.44
C ALA A 270 -8.09 -15.14 11.84
N ALA A 271 -8.21 -16.46 11.96
CA ALA A 271 -9.40 -17.18 11.49
C ALA A 271 -10.69 -16.60 12.11
N GLY A 272 -11.67 -16.26 11.27
CA GLY A 272 -12.93 -15.65 11.70
C GLY A 272 -12.89 -14.12 11.88
N HIS A 273 -11.74 -13.48 11.65
CA HIS A 273 -11.61 -12.02 11.67
C HIS A 273 -11.41 -11.44 10.25
N PRO A 274 -11.86 -10.18 10.02
CA PRO A 274 -12.73 -9.41 10.90
C PRO A 274 -14.15 -10.01 10.98
N PRO A 275 -14.85 -9.91 12.13
CA PRO A 275 -16.20 -10.44 12.25
C PRO A 275 -17.18 -9.59 11.43
N PRO A 276 -18.28 -10.18 10.93
CA PRO A 276 -19.35 -9.41 10.31
C PRO A 276 -20.01 -8.50 11.36
N GLY A 277 -20.40 -7.30 10.96
CA GLY A 277 -21.20 -6.40 11.81
C GLY A 277 -20.89 -4.91 11.64
N THR A 278 -21.73 -4.07 12.22
CA THR A 278 -21.67 -2.60 12.11
C THR A 278 -20.94 -1.93 13.28
N TRP A 279 -20.37 -2.72 14.19
CA TRP A 279 -19.55 -2.19 15.28
C TRP A 279 -18.29 -1.52 14.73
N LYS A 280 -17.77 -0.54 15.46
CA LYS A 280 -16.48 0.08 15.11
C LYS A 280 -15.35 -0.80 15.59
N TYR A 281 -14.78 -1.57 14.66
CA TYR A 281 -13.63 -2.42 14.94
C TYR A 281 -12.31 -1.76 14.59
N CYS A 282 -11.31 -2.06 15.42
CA CYS A 282 -9.91 -1.69 15.26
C CYS A 282 -9.07 -2.96 15.33
N ALA A 283 -7.96 -3.01 14.60
CA ALA A 283 -7.12 -4.19 14.57
C ALA A 283 -6.05 -4.12 15.66
N ARG A 284 -5.77 -5.28 16.27
CA ARG A 284 -4.64 -5.49 17.15
C ARG A 284 -3.82 -6.68 16.69
N LEU A 285 -2.52 -6.62 16.91
CA LEU A 285 -1.62 -7.77 16.85
C LEU A 285 -1.86 -8.64 18.10
N SER A 286 -2.17 -9.91 17.90
CA SER A 286 -2.53 -10.80 19.00
C SER A 286 -1.31 -11.42 19.67
N TYR A 287 -1.31 -11.39 21.01
CA TYR A 287 -0.38 -12.15 21.85
C TYR A 287 -0.98 -13.50 22.30
N GLU A 288 -2.25 -13.77 21.96
CA GLU A 288 -2.93 -14.99 22.37
C GLU A 288 -2.29 -16.24 21.76
N THR A 289 -2.43 -17.39 22.44
CA THR A 289 -1.77 -18.64 22.04
C THR A 289 -2.20 -19.17 20.67
N VAL A 290 -3.47 -19.02 20.32
CA VAL A 290 -4.05 -19.58 19.08
C VAL A 290 -3.78 -18.70 17.86
N ALA A 291 -3.72 -17.39 18.05
CA ALA A 291 -3.65 -16.40 16.97
C ALA A 291 -2.39 -15.54 17.07
N LYS A 292 -1.29 -16.12 17.59
CA LYS A 292 -0.07 -15.38 17.94
C LYS A 292 0.51 -14.65 16.73
N GLY A 293 0.55 -13.31 16.80
CA GLY A 293 0.99 -12.43 15.72
C GLY A 293 -0.09 -12.13 14.68
N GLU A 294 -1.21 -12.85 14.64
CA GLU A 294 -2.30 -12.57 13.71
C GLU A 294 -3.09 -11.31 14.13
N TRP A 295 -3.80 -10.73 13.17
CA TRP A 295 -4.62 -9.55 13.40
C TRP A 295 -5.99 -9.97 13.90
N ILE A 296 -6.43 -9.36 15.01
CA ILE A 296 -7.77 -9.52 15.54
C ILE A 296 -8.47 -8.17 15.51
N ALA A 297 -9.68 -8.17 14.95
CA ALA A 297 -10.59 -7.04 15.01
C ALA A 297 -11.28 -7.01 16.38
N ASP A 298 -11.17 -5.89 17.09
CA ASP A 298 -11.66 -5.70 18.45
C ASP A 298 -12.29 -4.31 18.62
N TYR A 299 -13.04 -4.08 19.69
CA TYR A 299 -13.83 -2.87 19.87
C TYR A 299 -12.97 -1.65 20.22
N CYS A 300 -12.91 -0.67 19.31
CA CYS A 300 -12.02 0.50 19.43
C CYS A 300 -12.18 1.28 20.74
N GLU A 301 -13.42 1.42 21.22
CA GLU A 301 -13.82 2.36 22.28
C GLU A 301 -13.81 1.76 23.70
N ILE A 302 -13.71 0.43 23.83
CA ILE A 302 -13.82 -0.25 25.13
C ILE A 302 -12.61 -1.10 25.46
N SER A 303 -12.02 -1.77 24.46
CA SER A 303 -10.90 -2.66 24.68
C SER A 303 -9.62 -1.86 24.93
N LYS A 304 -8.73 -2.37 25.79
CA LYS A 304 -7.47 -1.71 26.15
C LYS A 304 -6.30 -2.66 25.91
N TYR A 305 -5.32 -2.19 25.15
CA TYR A 305 -4.14 -2.96 24.77
C TYR A 305 -2.87 -2.11 24.83
N GLY A 306 -1.72 -2.76 24.67
CA GLY A 306 -0.52 -2.03 24.25
C GLY A 306 -0.70 -1.45 22.86
N TYR A 307 0.31 -0.77 22.33
CA TYR A 307 0.25 -0.18 20.99
C TYR A 307 1.63 -0.05 20.38
N ILE A 308 1.67 -0.05 19.04
CA ILE A 308 2.90 0.03 18.26
C ILE A 308 2.86 1.29 17.42
N CYS A 309 3.76 2.23 17.71
CA CYS A 309 3.95 3.42 16.89
C CYS A 309 5.03 3.15 15.83
N GLN A 310 4.88 3.77 14.66
CA GLN A 310 5.87 3.79 13.58
C GLN A 310 6.28 5.22 13.24
N GLN A 311 7.45 5.38 12.63
CA GLN A 311 7.89 6.57 11.90
C GLN A 311 8.86 6.17 10.78
N PRO A 312 9.05 7.01 9.74
CA PRO A 312 10.12 6.80 8.76
C PRO A 312 11.51 6.87 9.41
N SER A 313 12.45 6.10 8.89
CA SER A 313 13.88 6.27 9.21
C SER A 313 14.41 7.61 8.71
N ASP A 314 15.42 8.16 9.40
CA ASP A 314 15.99 9.47 9.08
C ASP A 314 17.46 9.32 8.62
N PRO A 315 17.81 9.76 7.39
CA PRO A 315 19.19 9.78 6.90
C PRO A 315 20.16 10.62 7.76
N ASN A 316 19.65 11.55 8.56
CA ASN A 316 20.44 12.40 9.44
C ASN A 316 20.73 11.73 10.79
N VAL A 317 20.04 10.64 11.13
CA VAL A 317 20.31 9.88 12.34
C VAL A 317 21.54 9.00 12.10
N PRO A 318 22.56 9.05 12.98
CA PRO A 318 23.75 8.22 12.82
C PRO A 318 23.40 6.73 12.98
N PRO A 319 24.18 5.82 12.36
CA PRO A 319 23.99 4.39 12.55
C PRO A 319 24.00 4.03 14.04
N PRO A 320 23.12 3.11 14.49
CA PRO A 320 23.14 2.66 15.87
C PRO A 320 24.49 2.04 16.21
N LYS A 321 24.96 2.28 17.44
CA LYS A 321 26.17 1.61 17.94
C LYS A 321 25.93 0.11 17.92
N PRO A 322 26.92 -0.72 17.53
CA PRO A 322 26.79 -2.16 17.57
C PRO A 322 26.38 -2.61 18.98
N GLU A 323 25.24 -3.29 19.10
CA GLU A 323 24.85 -3.90 20.36
C GLU A 323 25.85 -4.99 20.74
N SER A 324 26.23 -5.05 22.02
CA SER A 324 27.07 -6.13 22.54
C SER A 324 26.27 -7.44 22.49
N SER A 325 26.58 -8.31 21.54
CA SER A 325 25.98 -9.64 21.45
C SER A 325 26.55 -10.58 22.50
N LYS A 326 25.69 -11.35 23.15
CA LYS A 326 26.09 -12.48 24.00
C LYS A 326 26.41 -13.75 23.19
N CYS A 327 26.16 -13.72 21.89
CA CYS A 327 26.39 -14.83 20.97
C CYS A 327 27.71 -14.67 20.23
N ASP A 328 28.31 -15.80 19.85
CA ASP A 328 29.52 -15.81 19.01
C ASP A 328 29.29 -15.11 17.66
N ALA A 329 30.39 -14.66 17.05
CA ALA A 329 30.37 -13.98 15.76
C ALA A 329 29.63 -14.81 14.68
N GLY A 330 28.70 -14.19 13.97
CA GLY A 330 27.87 -14.88 12.96
C GLY A 330 26.68 -15.66 13.53
N SER A 331 26.35 -15.45 14.81
CA SER A 331 25.09 -15.89 15.41
C SER A 331 24.26 -14.66 15.83
N LEU A 332 22.94 -14.74 15.68
CA LEU A 332 22.02 -13.72 16.18
C LEU A 332 21.37 -14.19 17.49
N SER A 333 21.31 -13.30 18.47
CA SER A 333 20.60 -13.56 19.72
C SER A 333 19.11 -13.35 19.54
N TYR A 334 18.30 -14.27 20.02
CA TYR A 334 16.87 -14.06 20.19
C TYR A 334 16.40 -14.74 21.47
N ARG A 335 15.76 -13.95 22.36
CA ARG A 335 15.46 -14.35 23.74
C ARG A 335 16.73 -14.82 24.45
N ASP A 336 16.72 -16.02 25.01
CA ASP A 336 17.83 -16.63 25.73
C ASP A 336 18.67 -17.58 24.85
N SER A 337 18.44 -17.57 23.53
CA SER A 337 19.07 -18.47 22.57
C SER A 337 19.89 -17.74 21.51
N CYS A 338 20.89 -18.43 20.97
CA CYS A 338 21.70 -17.98 19.83
C CYS A 338 21.38 -18.82 18.60
N TYR A 339 21.12 -18.17 17.47
CA TYR A 339 20.76 -18.83 16.22
C TYR A 339 21.80 -18.53 15.15
N ARG A 340 22.18 -19.57 14.41
CA ARG A 340 23.09 -19.46 13.28
C ARG A 340 22.47 -20.16 12.08
N TYR A 341 22.52 -19.47 10.95
CA TYR A 341 22.17 -20.07 9.67
C TYR A 341 23.43 -20.67 9.03
N VAL A 342 23.31 -21.90 8.53
CA VAL A 342 24.40 -22.62 7.86
C VAL A 342 24.03 -22.80 6.39
N LEU A 343 24.74 -22.08 5.51
CA LEU A 343 24.50 -22.04 4.06
C LEU A 343 24.84 -23.34 3.31
N LYS A 344 25.50 -24.30 3.97
CA LYS A 344 25.97 -25.53 3.33
C LYS A 344 24.80 -26.51 3.14
N PRO A 345 24.45 -26.91 1.90
CA PRO A 345 23.45 -27.95 1.69
C PRO A 345 23.96 -29.28 2.26
N SER A 346 23.10 -29.95 3.02
CA SER A 346 23.46 -31.22 3.66
C SER A 346 22.21 -32.06 3.94
N THR A 347 22.40 -33.35 4.22
CA THR A 347 21.34 -34.19 4.78
C THR A 347 20.99 -33.72 6.20
N HIS A 348 19.85 -34.15 6.73
CA HIS A 348 19.45 -33.85 8.11
C HIS A 348 20.52 -34.29 9.13
N GLU A 349 21.08 -35.48 8.97
CA GLU A 349 22.08 -36.04 9.90
C GLU A 349 23.40 -35.25 9.87
N GLU A 350 23.83 -34.83 8.68
CA GLU A 350 24.99 -33.95 8.52
C GLU A 350 24.73 -32.55 9.06
N ALA A 351 23.51 -32.02 8.89
CA ALA A 351 23.11 -30.72 9.41
C ALA A 351 23.15 -30.71 10.95
N GLU A 352 22.59 -31.75 11.59
CA GLU A 352 22.63 -31.92 13.04
C GLU A 352 24.08 -32.03 13.57
N LYS A 353 24.92 -32.86 12.93
CA LYS A 353 26.36 -32.93 13.29
C LYS A 353 27.06 -31.58 13.14
N SER A 354 26.71 -30.82 12.10
CA SER A 354 27.24 -29.47 11.89
C SER A 354 26.82 -28.51 13.01
N CYS A 355 25.54 -28.52 13.42
CA CYS A 355 25.04 -27.73 14.55
C CYS A 355 25.73 -28.12 15.87
N GLN A 356 25.94 -29.41 16.11
CA GLN A 356 26.66 -29.93 17.29
C GLN A 356 28.12 -29.44 17.33
N ASN A 357 28.80 -29.35 16.18
CA ASN A 357 30.14 -28.79 16.10
C ASN A 357 30.18 -27.29 16.46
N PHE A 358 29.07 -26.58 16.30
CA PHE A 358 28.91 -25.20 16.78
C PHE A 358 28.40 -25.10 18.23
N GLY A 359 28.33 -26.22 18.96
CA GLY A 359 27.87 -26.26 20.35
C GLY A 359 26.35 -26.16 20.50
N GLY A 360 25.58 -26.44 19.45
CA GLY A 360 24.11 -26.38 19.46
C GLY A 360 23.45 -27.58 18.78
N HIS A 361 22.19 -27.42 18.43
CA HIS A 361 21.36 -28.41 17.74
C HIS A 361 20.62 -27.76 16.58
N LEU A 362 20.01 -28.56 15.69
CA LEU A 362 19.04 -28.02 14.75
C LEU A 362 17.95 -27.23 15.49
N ALA A 363 17.59 -26.06 14.96
CA ALA A 363 16.65 -25.17 15.61
C ALA A 363 15.27 -25.84 15.78
N SER A 364 14.75 -25.82 16.99
CA SER A 364 13.34 -26.14 17.27
C SER A 364 12.50 -24.87 17.13
N VAL A 365 11.24 -25.00 16.69
CA VAL A 365 10.27 -23.90 16.70
C VAL A 365 9.28 -24.16 17.82
N VAL A 366 9.35 -23.37 18.90
CA VAL A 366 8.53 -23.58 20.10
C VAL A 366 7.25 -22.76 20.11
N ASP A 367 7.22 -21.63 19.39
CA ASP A 367 6.02 -20.80 19.26
C ASP A 367 6.05 -19.88 18.01
N GLY A 368 4.92 -19.21 17.75
CA GLY A 368 4.77 -18.29 16.62
C GLY A 368 5.72 -17.09 16.63
N PHE A 369 6.25 -16.70 17.81
CA PHE A 369 7.23 -15.61 17.90
C PHE A 369 8.62 -16.08 17.44
N GLU A 370 9.04 -17.29 17.81
CA GLU A 370 10.28 -17.89 17.31
C GLU A 370 10.19 -18.18 15.80
N GLN A 371 9.04 -18.67 15.32
CA GLN A 371 8.79 -18.82 13.88
C GLN A 371 8.99 -17.49 13.13
N ALA A 372 8.45 -16.39 13.66
CA ALA A 372 8.59 -15.07 13.08
C ALA A 372 10.03 -14.54 13.09
N PHE A 373 10.79 -14.82 14.15
CA PHE A 373 12.22 -14.50 14.20
C PHE A 373 13.02 -15.28 13.16
N LEU A 374 12.81 -16.60 13.07
CA LEU A 374 13.50 -17.44 12.09
C LEU A 374 13.17 -17.01 10.65
N PHE A 375 11.92 -16.62 10.38
CA PHE A 375 11.55 -16.07 9.07
C PHE A 375 12.36 -14.83 8.69
N ASN A 376 12.49 -13.86 9.61
CA ASN A 376 13.31 -12.66 9.38
C ASN A 376 14.80 -12.98 9.27
N LEU A 377 15.31 -13.87 10.11
CA LEU A 377 16.70 -14.34 10.04
C LEU A 377 17.02 -14.83 8.63
N LEU A 378 16.15 -15.65 8.04
CA LEU A 378 16.35 -16.20 6.70
C LEU A 378 16.25 -15.14 5.60
N GLY A 379 15.33 -14.18 5.73
CA GLY A 379 15.23 -13.04 4.82
C GLY A 379 16.50 -12.19 4.79
N SER A 380 17.19 -12.04 5.92
CA SER A 380 18.42 -11.25 6.03
C SER A 380 19.61 -11.84 5.26
N TYR A 381 19.63 -13.15 4.98
CA TYR A 381 20.71 -13.79 4.23
C TYR A 381 20.55 -13.64 2.70
N SER A 382 19.59 -12.84 2.22
CA SER A 382 19.34 -12.60 0.78
C SER A 382 19.26 -13.91 -0.02
N LEU A 383 18.74 -14.96 0.60
CA LEU A 383 18.57 -16.24 -0.06
C LEU A 383 17.60 -16.02 -1.21
N SER A 384 18.10 -16.11 -2.45
CA SER A 384 17.19 -16.17 -3.60
C SER A 384 16.19 -17.28 -3.32
N ARG A 385 14.91 -16.96 -3.40
CA ARG A 385 13.79 -17.89 -3.15
C ARG A 385 13.88 -19.14 -4.03
N ASP A 386 14.71 -19.08 -5.07
CA ASP A 386 15.02 -20.14 -6.02
C ASP A 386 16.18 -21.07 -5.63
N GLN A 387 17.07 -20.69 -4.70
CA GLN A 387 18.23 -21.53 -4.32
C GLN A 387 17.92 -22.57 -3.24
N PHE A 388 17.02 -22.30 -2.29
CA PHE A 388 16.73 -23.21 -1.18
C PHE A 388 15.24 -23.22 -0.83
N ARG A 389 14.56 -24.33 -1.14
CA ARG A 389 13.12 -24.49 -0.88
C ARG A 389 12.78 -24.97 0.53
N PHE A 390 13.72 -25.59 1.24
CA PHE A 390 13.49 -26.24 2.53
C PHE A 390 14.69 -26.10 3.46
N LEU A 391 14.41 -26.05 4.76
CA LEU A 391 15.41 -25.98 5.82
C LEU A 391 15.18 -27.12 6.81
N TRP A 392 16.27 -27.71 7.29
CA TRP A 392 16.20 -28.66 8.39
C TRP A 392 15.90 -27.92 9.70
N ASN A 393 14.92 -28.43 10.44
CA ASN A 393 14.64 -28.03 11.82
C ASN A 393 14.75 -29.28 12.73
N GLY A 394 14.65 -29.08 14.05
CA GLY A 394 14.78 -30.17 15.03
C GLY A 394 13.63 -31.19 15.02
N LEU A 395 12.57 -31.00 14.22
CA LEU A 395 11.50 -31.98 14.08
C LEU A 395 11.92 -33.08 13.11
N LYS A 396 12.09 -34.30 13.62
CA LYS A 396 12.28 -35.48 12.77
C LYS A 396 11.00 -35.75 11.97
N GLY A 397 10.97 -35.30 10.70
CA GLY A 397 10.01 -35.80 9.71
C GLY A 397 8.92 -34.83 9.22
N VAL A 398 9.07 -33.52 9.35
CA VAL A 398 8.12 -32.57 8.72
C VAL A 398 8.87 -31.56 7.85
N GLN A 399 8.57 -31.60 6.55
CA GLN A 399 8.92 -30.57 5.57
C GLN A 399 8.14 -29.29 5.92
N VAL A 400 8.84 -28.14 5.96
CA VAL A 400 8.23 -26.82 6.14
C VAL A 400 7.42 -26.45 4.89
#